data_AF-A0A7T7AG02-F1
#
_entry.id   AF-A0A7T7AG02-F1
#
_cell.length_a   1.000
_cell.length_b   1.000
_cell.length_c   1.000
_cell.angle_alpha   90.00
_cell.angle_beta   90.00
_cell.angle_gamma   90.00
#
_symmetry.space_group_name_H-M   'P 1'
#
loop_
_entity.id
_entity.type
_entity.pdbx_description
1 polymer ?
#
loop_
_entity_poly.entity_id
_entity_poly.type
_entity_poly.pdbx_seq_one_letter_code
_entity_poly.pdbx_strand_id
1 'polypeptide(L)'
;MYRHLLVTVDSVPGGIDAVGHALELARAVGARVTFVLSGAAQDSRLSGARMPEHDAKVDAAARAQGLSHAIEAAGDTSPGALAGRLGCDLIGVAALPRDADAAACTQRRTLFATSGVPVLVCPARHAPAEVRVMARCLAAHSALGERLQALITASEGANATPRPPADADADGALAALASLAALQSARFGTSAEARLFTALRRRAESTAAELDELDRQRHRDAQALDTLARLAAGGLPSAAFDAALAAYAHAAFEQMGRMEGVIFPAARRYLGDADWIELDMPPASGAAATPPGVQEPDDA
;
A
#
# COMPACT_ATOMS: atom_id res chain seq x y z
N MET A 1 17.71 -26.07 -5.00
CA MET A 1 17.11 -25.04 -4.13
C MET A 1 16.67 -23.90 -5.03
N TYR A 2 15.49 -23.32 -4.84
CA TYR A 2 14.98 -22.24 -5.68
C TYR A 2 15.89 -21.01 -5.60
N ARG A 3 16.20 -20.39 -6.73
CA ARG A 3 17.12 -19.27 -6.86
C ARG A 3 16.46 -18.04 -7.47
N HIS A 4 15.33 -18.19 -8.15
CA HIS A 4 14.66 -17.09 -8.83
C HIS A 4 13.15 -17.29 -8.86
N LEU A 5 12.44 -16.48 -8.07
CA LEU A 5 10.99 -16.52 -7.96
C LEU A 5 10.37 -15.51 -8.92
N LEU A 6 9.35 -15.91 -9.66
CA LEU A 6 8.41 -15.02 -10.33
C LEU A 6 7.19 -14.84 -9.44
N VAL A 7 6.81 -13.61 -9.11
CA VAL A 7 5.66 -13.32 -8.23
C VAL A 7 4.65 -12.50 -9.00
N THR A 8 3.45 -13.05 -9.20
CA THR A 8 2.36 -12.30 -9.82
C THR A 8 1.74 -11.37 -8.78
N VAL A 9 1.66 -10.09 -9.10
CA VAL A 9 1.05 -9.07 -8.25
C VAL A 9 -0.30 -8.74 -8.85
N ASP A 10 -1.36 -9.24 -8.21
CA ASP A 10 -2.73 -8.86 -8.48
C ASP A 10 -3.19 -7.80 -7.47
N SER A 11 -4.08 -6.91 -7.91
CA SER A 11 -4.75 -5.92 -7.06
C SER A 11 -5.91 -6.53 -6.25
N VAL A 12 -6.10 -7.85 -6.33
CA VAL A 12 -7.18 -8.58 -5.68
C VAL A 12 -6.79 -8.91 -4.23
N PRO A 13 -7.75 -8.95 -3.28
CA PRO A 13 -7.49 -9.42 -1.91
C PRO A 13 -6.82 -10.80 -1.91
N GLY A 14 -5.55 -10.85 -1.50
CA GLY A 14 -4.70 -12.04 -1.54
C GLY A 14 -3.33 -11.82 -2.22
N GLY A 15 -3.22 -10.82 -3.10
CA GLY A 15 -1.96 -10.48 -3.79
C GLY A 15 -0.85 -10.03 -2.86
N ILE A 16 -1.19 -9.22 -1.85
CA ILE A 16 -0.24 -8.80 -0.80
C ILE A 16 0.23 -9.99 0.03
N ASP A 17 -0.63 -10.97 0.27
CA ASP A 17 -0.23 -12.19 0.98
C ASP A 17 0.76 -12.98 0.13
N ALA A 18 0.52 -13.10 -1.17
CA ALA A 18 1.45 -13.77 -2.08
C ALA A 18 2.80 -13.06 -2.14
N VAL A 19 2.79 -11.72 -2.23
CA VAL A 19 4.01 -10.91 -2.19
C VAL A 19 4.74 -11.11 -0.87
N GLY A 20 4.08 -10.98 0.27
CA GLY A 20 4.68 -11.18 1.60
C GLY A 20 5.31 -12.57 1.76
N HIS A 21 4.55 -13.64 1.47
CA HIS A 21 5.06 -15.01 1.57
C HIS A 21 6.22 -15.27 0.59
N ALA A 22 6.14 -14.75 -0.63
CA ALA A 22 7.20 -14.92 -1.62
C ALA A 22 8.49 -14.19 -1.22
N LEU A 23 8.38 -12.98 -0.64
CA LEU A 23 9.54 -12.24 -0.15
C LEU A 23 10.16 -12.91 1.07
N GLU A 24 9.35 -13.42 2.01
CA GLU A 24 9.86 -14.19 3.15
C GLU A 24 10.60 -15.45 2.69
N LEU A 25 10.02 -16.19 1.74
CA LEU A 25 10.66 -17.37 1.16
C LEU A 25 11.97 -17.00 0.45
N ALA A 26 11.94 -15.98 -0.42
CA ALA A 26 13.11 -15.53 -1.16
C ALA A 26 14.25 -15.14 -0.22
N ARG A 27 13.94 -14.42 0.87
CA ARG A 27 14.92 -14.05 1.90
C ARG A 27 15.48 -15.26 2.62
N ALA A 28 14.64 -16.23 2.97
CA ALA A 28 15.07 -17.44 3.67
C ALA A 28 15.99 -18.34 2.82
N VAL A 29 15.80 -18.37 1.50
CA VAL A 29 16.59 -19.22 0.58
C VAL A 29 17.65 -18.47 -0.22
N GLY A 30 17.78 -17.16 -0.04
CA GLY A 30 18.71 -16.31 -0.78
C GLY A 30 18.39 -16.22 -2.28
N ALA A 31 17.11 -16.27 -2.65
CA ALA A 31 16.66 -16.16 -4.03
C ALA A 31 16.40 -14.71 -4.44
N ARG A 32 16.52 -14.44 -5.74
CA ARG A 32 16.08 -13.17 -6.35
C ARG A 32 14.59 -13.25 -6.70
N VAL A 33 13.93 -12.10 -6.80
CA VAL A 33 12.50 -12.00 -7.11
C VAL A 33 12.25 -11.20 -8.38
N THR A 34 11.39 -11.67 -9.27
CA THR A 34 10.82 -10.84 -10.34
C THR A 34 9.34 -10.68 -10.10
N PHE A 35 8.91 -9.44 -9.88
CA PHE A 35 7.49 -9.12 -9.79
C PHE A 35 6.90 -8.96 -11.18
N VAL A 36 5.70 -9.48 -11.37
CA VAL A 36 4.93 -9.35 -12.59
C VAL A 36 3.65 -8.62 -12.24
N LEU A 37 3.55 -7.37 -12.69
CA LEU A 37 2.38 -6.55 -12.44
C LEU A 37 1.33 -6.78 -13.52
N SER A 38 0.13 -7.20 -13.12
CA SER A 38 -1.02 -7.25 -14.01
C SER A 38 -1.45 -5.83 -14.35
N GLY A 39 -1.25 -5.42 -15.60
CA GLY A 39 -1.80 -4.16 -16.11
C GLY A 39 -3.30 -4.30 -16.26
N ALA A 40 -4.08 -3.75 -15.32
CA ALA A 40 -5.50 -3.57 -15.56
C ALA A 40 -5.68 -2.62 -16.74
N ALA A 41 -6.11 -3.17 -17.89
CA ALA A 41 -6.55 -2.52 -19.13
C ALA A 41 -5.63 -1.42 -19.74
N GLN A 42 -5.09 -1.70 -20.93
CA GLN A 42 -4.35 -0.77 -21.81
C GLN A 42 -5.19 0.39 -22.40
N ASP A 43 -6.33 0.75 -21.80
CA ASP A 43 -7.27 1.73 -22.36
C ASP A 43 -7.23 3.10 -21.65
N SER A 44 -6.04 3.64 -21.46
CA SER A 44 -5.87 5.10 -21.36
C SER A 44 -4.72 5.55 -22.25
N ARG A 45 -5.09 5.90 -23.48
CA ARG A 45 -4.24 6.53 -24.50
C ARG A 45 -3.92 7.98 -24.16
N LEU A 46 -3.21 8.20 -23.05
CA LEU A 46 -2.43 9.41 -22.82
C LEU A 46 -1.07 9.00 -22.23
N SER A 47 -0.08 8.88 -23.14
CA SER A 47 1.35 8.95 -22.90
C SER A 47 1.95 8.16 -21.72
N GLY A 48 2.32 6.90 -21.95
CA GLY A 48 3.62 6.37 -21.51
C GLY A 48 3.94 6.19 -20.01
N ALA A 49 3.04 6.52 -19.07
CA ALA A 49 3.28 6.25 -17.66
C ALA A 49 2.71 4.87 -17.29
N ARG A 50 3.61 3.90 -17.06
CA ARG A 50 3.33 2.76 -16.16
C ARG A 50 2.62 3.30 -14.93
N MET A 51 1.66 2.59 -14.32
CA MET A 51 1.15 2.99 -13.01
C MET A 51 2.34 2.99 -12.03
N PRO A 52 2.95 4.15 -11.70
CA PRO A 52 4.23 4.19 -10.96
C PRO A 52 4.07 3.67 -9.53
N GLU A 53 2.81 3.57 -9.09
CA GLU A 53 2.36 3.23 -7.75
C GLU A 53 2.65 1.78 -7.38
N HIS A 54 2.32 0.82 -8.26
CA HIS A 54 2.54 -0.60 -7.99
C HIS A 54 4.03 -0.95 -8.09
N ASP A 55 4.75 -0.34 -9.03
CA ASP A 55 6.21 -0.46 -9.15
C ASP A 55 6.88 -0.01 -7.85
N ALA A 56 6.54 1.19 -7.36
CA ALA A 56 7.11 1.75 -6.13
C ALA A 56 6.80 0.90 -4.89
N LYS A 57 5.59 0.34 -4.78
CA LYS A 57 5.22 -0.52 -3.65
C LYS A 57 6.04 -1.80 -3.60
N VAL A 58 6.14 -2.54 -4.70
CA VAL A 58 6.83 -3.85 -4.72
C VAL A 58 8.35 -3.70 -4.69
N ASP A 59 8.88 -2.63 -5.29
CA ASP A 59 10.28 -2.23 -5.19
C ASP A 59 10.64 -1.92 -3.72
N ALA A 60 9.86 -1.07 -3.05
CA ALA A 60 10.08 -0.73 -1.64
C ALA A 60 9.98 -1.96 -0.73
N ALA A 61 9.01 -2.84 -0.97
CA ALA A 61 8.86 -4.10 -0.24
C ALA A 61 10.12 -4.99 -0.38
N ALA A 62 10.62 -5.19 -1.60
CA ALA A 62 11.80 -6.01 -1.83
C ALA A 62 13.09 -5.38 -1.29
N ARG A 63 13.27 -4.06 -1.43
CA ARG A 63 14.41 -3.32 -0.86
C ARG A 63 14.43 -3.41 0.67
N ALA A 64 13.28 -3.26 1.30
CA ALA A 64 13.17 -3.37 2.76
C ALA A 64 13.52 -4.78 3.27
N GLN A 65 13.28 -5.82 2.45
CA GLN A 65 13.68 -7.20 2.75
C GLN A 65 15.14 -7.53 2.35
N GLY A 66 15.87 -6.58 1.76
CA GLY A 66 17.25 -6.76 1.30
C GLY A 66 17.40 -7.68 0.08
N LEU A 67 16.37 -7.77 -0.76
CA LEU A 67 16.32 -8.72 -1.88
C LEU A 67 16.77 -8.11 -3.20
N SER A 68 17.55 -8.89 -3.96
CA SER A 68 17.75 -8.64 -5.38
C SER A 68 16.42 -8.84 -6.10
N HIS A 69 15.95 -7.83 -6.83
CA HIS A 69 14.67 -7.91 -7.52
C HIS A 69 14.66 -7.21 -8.88
N ALA A 70 13.66 -7.56 -9.68
CA ALA A 70 13.30 -6.91 -10.94
C ALA A 70 11.78 -6.80 -11.06
N ILE A 71 11.30 -5.87 -11.89
CA ILE A 71 9.88 -5.68 -12.14
C ILE A 71 9.63 -5.79 -13.64
N GLU A 72 8.68 -6.65 -14.01
CA GLU A 72 8.28 -6.94 -15.38
C GLU A 72 6.79 -6.69 -15.57
N ALA A 73 6.43 -6.22 -16.77
CA ALA A 73 5.02 -6.09 -17.13
C ALA A 73 4.45 -7.46 -17.50
N ALA A 74 3.22 -7.78 -17.04
CA ALA A 74 2.56 -9.04 -17.38
C ALA A 74 2.45 -9.28 -18.89
N GLY A 75 2.21 -8.22 -19.68
CA GLY A 75 1.95 -8.33 -21.12
C GLY A 75 0.91 -9.40 -21.45
N ASP A 76 0.92 -9.90 -22.69
CA ASP A 76 0.06 -11.02 -23.10
C ASP A 76 0.68 -12.40 -22.80
N THR A 77 1.85 -12.43 -22.14
CA THR A 77 2.57 -13.67 -21.90
C THR A 77 2.01 -14.36 -20.65
N SER A 78 1.73 -15.66 -20.72
CA SER A 78 1.34 -16.41 -19.54
C SER A 78 2.47 -16.39 -18.48
N PRO A 79 2.15 -16.38 -17.17
CA PRO A 79 3.18 -16.38 -16.13
C PRO A 79 4.17 -17.55 -16.25
N GLY A 80 3.72 -18.72 -16.71
CA GLY A 80 4.56 -19.88 -16.97
C GLY A 80 5.58 -19.66 -18.10
N ALA A 81 5.15 -19.09 -19.22
CA ALA A 81 6.03 -18.79 -20.33
C ALA A 81 7.02 -17.65 -19.99
N LEU A 82 6.56 -16.65 -19.24
CA LEU A 82 7.40 -15.56 -18.75
C LEU A 82 8.46 -16.08 -17.77
N ALA A 83 8.09 -16.95 -16.84
CA ALA A 83 9.02 -17.59 -15.91
C ALA A 83 10.12 -18.36 -16.65
N GLY A 84 9.75 -19.16 -17.66
CA GLY A 84 10.72 -19.88 -18.49
C GLY A 84 11.68 -18.95 -19.24
N ARG A 85 11.18 -17.86 -19.81
CA ARG A 85 12.01 -16.85 -20.50
C ARG A 85 13.00 -16.14 -19.57
N LEU A 86 12.59 -15.85 -18.33
CA LEU A 86 13.40 -15.12 -17.35
C LEU A 86 14.33 -16.04 -16.54
N GLY A 87 14.21 -17.36 -16.73
CA GLY A 87 14.96 -18.36 -15.96
C GLY A 87 14.49 -18.47 -14.50
N CYS A 88 13.23 -18.14 -14.23
CA CYS A 88 12.62 -18.34 -12.92
C CYS A 88 12.39 -19.84 -12.68
N ASP A 89 12.68 -20.30 -11.46
CA ASP A 89 12.55 -21.71 -11.07
C ASP A 89 11.40 -21.95 -10.08
N LEU A 90 10.66 -20.91 -9.72
CA LEU A 90 9.42 -20.96 -8.95
C LEU A 90 8.48 -19.83 -9.35
N ILE A 91 7.18 -20.11 -9.41
CA ILE A 91 6.14 -19.09 -9.58
C ILE A 91 5.33 -19.00 -8.28
N GLY A 92 5.31 -17.84 -7.62
CA GLY A 92 4.47 -17.56 -6.47
C GLY A 92 3.15 -16.91 -6.91
N VAL A 93 2.03 -17.51 -6.51
CA VAL A 93 0.68 -16.97 -6.74
C VAL A 93 -0.13 -16.94 -5.45
N ALA A 94 -1.07 -16.01 -5.34
CA ALA A 94 -2.04 -15.98 -4.24
C ALA A 94 -2.98 -17.19 -4.30
N ALA A 95 -3.42 -17.70 -3.15
CA ALA A 95 -4.60 -18.56 -3.10
C ALA A 95 -5.80 -17.82 -3.69
N LEU A 96 -6.59 -18.51 -4.52
CA LEU A 96 -7.85 -17.94 -4.99
C LEU A 96 -8.81 -17.81 -3.79
N PRO A 97 -9.54 -16.69 -3.67
CA PRO A 97 -10.58 -16.56 -2.68
C PRO A 97 -11.72 -17.56 -2.97
N ARG A 98 -12.57 -17.84 -1.96
CA ARG A 98 -13.64 -18.84 -2.10
C ARG A 98 -14.69 -18.47 -3.14
N ASP A 99 -14.85 -17.19 -3.40
CA ASP A 99 -15.79 -16.56 -4.34
C ASP A 99 -15.11 -16.11 -5.64
N ALA A 100 -13.90 -16.61 -5.93
CA ALA A 100 -13.21 -16.33 -7.18
C ALA A 100 -14.07 -16.70 -8.40
N ASP A 101 -14.06 -15.83 -9.42
CA ASP A 101 -14.83 -16.07 -10.63
C ASP A 101 -14.29 -17.25 -11.48
N ALA A 102 -15.11 -17.68 -12.43
CA ALA A 102 -14.78 -18.80 -13.31
C ALA A 102 -13.57 -18.51 -14.22
N ALA A 103 -13.30 -17.25 -14.56
CA ALA A 103 -12.18 -16.85 -15.40
C ALA A 103 -10.85 -16.99 -14.64
N ALA A 104 -10.76 -16.47 -13.41
CA ALA A 104 -9.63 -16.63 -12.51
C ALA A 104 -9.35 -18.10 -12.19
N CYS A 105 -10.40 -18.90 -11.93
CA CYS A 105 -10.27 -20.34 -11.76
C CYS A 105 -9.74 -21.04 -13.01
N THR A 106 -10.18 -20.61 -14.20
CA THR A 106 -9.70 -21.17 -15.48
C THR A 106 -8.26 -20.78 -15.76
N GLN A 107 -7.91 -19.51 -15.57
CA GLN A 107 -6.54 -19.01 -15.70
C GLN A 107 -5.59 -19.76 -14.76
N ARG A 108 -6.01 -20.02 -13.51
CA ARG A 108 -5.22 -20.81 -12.56
C ARG A 108 -5.01 -22.26 -13.00
N ARG A 109 -6.07 -22.92 -13.49
CA ARG A 109 -5.97 -24.29 -14.03
C ARG A 109 -5.05 -24.34 -15.26
N THR A 110 -5.17 -23.37 -16.16
CA THR A 110 -4.29 -23.25 -17.32
C THR A 110 -2.85 -23.05 -16.90
N LEU A 111 -2.57 -22.19 -15.91
CA LEU A 111 -1.22 -21.99 -15.37
C LEU A 111 -0.65 -23.33 -14.87
N PHE A 112 -1.39 -24.10 -14.08
CA PHE A 112 -0.92 -25.39 -13.59
C PHE A 112 -0.72 -26.43 -14.70
N ALA A 113 -1.59 -26.42 -15.71
CA ALA A 113 -1.52 -27.38 -16.83
C ALA A 113 -0.37 -27.07 -17.81
N THR A 114 0.03 -25.81 -17.92
CA THR A 114 0.96 -25.36 -18.97
C THR A 114 2.32 -24.91 -18.46
N SER A 115 2.47 -24.66 -17.15
CA SER A 115 3.73 -24.19 -16.59
C SER A 115 4.75 -25.33 -16.54
N GLY A 116 5.90 -25.11 -17.17
CA GLY A 116 7.10 -25.96 -16.97
C GLY A 116 7.84 -25.64 -15.67
N VAL A 117 7.42 -24.60 -14.95
CA VAL A 117 8.01 -24.15 -13.68
C VAL A 117 7.07 -24.49 -12.52
N PRO A 118 7.57 -24.99 -11.38
CA PRO A 118 6.76 -25.22 -10.18
C PRO A 118 5.98 -23.98 -9.76
N VAL A 119 4.74 -24.17 -9.31
CA VAL A 119 3.87 -23.08 -8.85
C VAL A 119 3.58 -23.26 -7.36
N LEU A 120 3.99 -22.29 -6.55
CA LEU A 120 3.67 -22.18 -5.14
C LEU A 120 2.41 -21.34 -4.96
N VAL A 121 1.39 -21.94 -4.34
CA VAL A 121 0.17 -21.22 -3.93
C VAL A 121 0.33 -20.77 -2.49
N CYS A 122 0.38 -19.45 -2.28
CA CYS A 122 0.51 -18.85 -0.96
C CYS A 122 -0.84 -18.89 -0.24
N PRO A 123 -0.95 -19.57 0.92
CA PRO A 123 -2.23 -19.70 1.61
C PRO A 123 -2.67 -18.37 2.23
N ALA A 124 -3.99 -18.15 2.26
CA ALA A 124 -4.63 -17.03 2.94
C ALA A 124 -5.60 -17.55 4.02
N ARG A 125 -5.07 -18.32 4.99
CA ARG A 125 -5.88 -18.84 6.12
C ARG A 125 -5.67 -17.94 7.33
N HIS A 126 -6.51 -16.92 7.43
CA HIS A 126 -6.42 -15.89 8.45
C HIS A 126 -7.65 -15.91 9.35
N ALA A 127 -7.49 -15.54 10.61
CA ALA A 127 -8.63 -15.38 11.52
C ALA A 127 -9.57 -14.27 11.00
N PRO A 128 -10.90 -14.34 11.21
CA PRO A 128 -11.82 -13.32 10.71
C PRO A 128 -11.49 -11.89 11.16
N ALA A 129 -11.00 -11.73 12.39
CA ALA A 129 -10.57 -10.45 12.95
C ALA A 129 -9.35 -9.90 12.21
N GLU A 130 -8.35 -10.74 11.94
CA GLU A 130 -7.17 -10.38 11.14
C GLU A 130 -7.57 -9.90 9.73
N VAL A 131 -8.44 -10.65 9.05
CA VAL A 131 -8.93 -10.30 7.70
C VAL A 131 -9.56 -8.91 7.69
N ARG A 132 -10.41 -8.60 8.68
CA ARG A 132 -11.07 -7.29 8.79
C ARG A 132 -10.11 -6.15 9.13
N VAL A 133 -9.15 -6.38 10.02
CA VAL A 133 -8.11 -5.39 10.36
C VAL A 133 -7.27 -5.09 9.13
N MET A 134 -6.76 -6.11 8.44
CA MET A 134 -5.97 -5.96 7.22
C MET A 134 -6.76 -5.26 6.11
N ALA A 135 -8.02 -5.65 5.90
CA ALA A 135 -8.88 -4.99 4.91
C ALA A 135 -9.07 -3.49 5.20
N ARG A 136 -9.19 -3.08 6.47
CA ARG A 136 -9.27 -1.65 6.84
C ARG A 136 -7.97 -0.90 6.55
N CYS A 137 -6.81 -1.49 6.85
CA CYS A 137 -5.51 -0.88 6.53
C CYS A 137 -5.35 -0.72 5.01
N LEU A 138 -5.68 -1.75 4.23
CA LEU A 138 -5.58 -1.71 2.78
C LEU A 138 -6.58 -0.74 2.14
N ALA A 139 -7.80 -0.65 2.66
CA ALA A 139 -8.76 0.36 2.22
C ALA A 139 -8.24 1.78 2.45
N ALA A 140 -7.52 2.03 3.56
CA ALA A 140 -6.88 3.31 3.80
C ALA A 140 -5.73 3.60 2.81
N HIS A 141 -4.95 2.58 2.44
CA HIS A 141 -3.92 2.70 1.40
C HIS A 141 -4.54 3.00 0.03
N SER A 142 -5.64 2.31 -0.34
CA SER A 142 -6.36 2.58 -1.60
C SER A 142 -6.93 3.99 -1.63
N ALA A 143 -7.57 4.46 -0.56
CA ALA A 143 -8.10 5.82 -0.47
C ALA A 143 -7.00 6.89 -0.60
N LEU A 144 -5.81 6.64 -0.05
CA LEU A 144 -4.66 7.52 -0.23
C LEU A 144 -4.18 7.52 -1.69
N GLY A 145 -4.04 6.34 -2.30
CA GLY A 145 -3.64 6.20 -3.71
C GLY A 145 -4.60 6.92 -4.65
N GLU A 146 -5.91 6.69 -4.51
CA GLU A 146 -6.95 7.36 -5.30
C GLU A 146 -6.87 8.88 -5.17
N ARG A 147 -6.65 9.40 -3.96
CA ARG A 147 -6.53 10.84 -3.74
C ARG A 147 -5.26 11.42 -4.35
N LEU A 148 -4.13 10.72 -4.26
CA LEU A 148 -2.86 11.12 -4.90
C LEU A 148 -2.99 11.15 -6.41
N GLN A 149 -3.57 10.10 -7.01
CA GLN A 149 -3.78 10.02 -8.44
C GLN A 149 -4.73 11.12 -8.93
N ALA A 150 -5.81 11.40 -8.21
CA ALA A 150 -6.72 12.50 -8.54
C ALA A 150 -6.01 13.86 -8.56
N LEU A 151 -5.09 14.09 -7.62
CA LEU A 151 -4.28 15.31 -7.55
C LEU A 151 -3.28 15.42 -8.70
N ILE A 152 -2.59 14.33 -9.03
CA ILE A 152 -1.64 14.27 -10.16
C ILE A 152 -2.37 14.54 -11.48
N THR A 153 -3.52 13.90 -11.71
CA THR A 153 -4.31 14.11 -12.92
C THR A 153 -4.84 15.54 -13.00
N ALA A 154 -5.20 16.15 -11.86
CA ALA A 154 -5.64 17.54 -11.81
C ALA A 154 -4.51 18.53 -12.14
N SER A 155 -3.27 18.27 -11.68
CA SER A 155 -2.11 19.11 -12.02
C SER A 155 -1.71 18.98 -13.49
N GLU A 156 -1.78 17.77 -14.05
CA GLU A 156 -1.47 17.52 -15.47
C GLU A 156 -2.55 18.12 -16.40
N GLY A 157 -3.83 17.95 -16.05
CA GLY A 157 -4.97 18.47 -16.82
C GLY A 157 -5.05 20.00 -16.87
N ALA A 158 -4.52 20.68 -15.84
CA ALA A 158 -4.43 22.15 -15.80
C ALA A 158 -3.53 22.72 -16.93
N ASN A 159 -2.68 21.91 -17.56
CA ASN A 159 -1.82 22.34 -18.66
C ASN A 159 -2.50 22.30 -20.05
N ALA A 160 -3.72 21.76 -20.18
CA ALA A 160 -4.34 21.46 -21.49
C ALA A 160 -5.59 22.30 -21.85
N THR A 161 -6.24 22.99 -20.91
CA THR A 161 -7.50 23.74 -21.15
C THR A 161 -7.46 25.17 -20.56
N PRO A 162 -8.15 26.15 -21.18
CA PRO A 162 -8.27 27.50 -20.60
C PRO A 162 -9.07 27.43 -19.29
N ARG A 163 -8.43 27.85 -18.19
CA ARG A 163 -8.86 27.60 -16.80
C ARG A 163 -9.69 28.76 -16.22
N PRO A 164 -10.57 28.51 -15.22
CA PRO A 164 -11.13 29.55 -14.33
C PRO A 164 -10.04 30.40 -13.65
N PRO A 165 -10.37 31.52 -12.96
CA PRO A 165 -9.38 32.41 -12.37
C PRO A 165 -8.44 31.67 -11.39
N ALA A 166 -7.14 32.04 -11.43
CA ALA A 166 -6.04 31.38 -10.70
C ALA A 166 -6.29 31.17 -9.19
N ASP A 167 -7.11 32.03 -8.57
CA ASP A 167 -7.47 31.94 -7.15
C ASP A 167 -8.33 30.69 -6.84
N ALA A 168 -9.28 30.34 -7.70
CA ALA A 168 -10.16 29.18 -7.52
C ALA A 168 -9.40 27.84 -7.61
N ASP A 169 -8.27 27.86 -8.33
CA ASP A 169 -7.43 26.71 -8.57
C ASP A 169 -6.46 26.45 -7.42
N ALA A 170 -5.93 27.52 -6.82
CA ALA A 170 -5.13 27.43 -5.61
C ALA A 170 -5.97 26.95 -4.42
N ASP A 171 -7.19 27.47 -4.26
CA ASP A 171 -8.11 27.06 -3.19
C ASP A 171 -8.48 25.57 -3.30
N GLY A 172 -8.75 25.08 -4.52
CA GLY A 172 -9.02 23.66 -4.77
C GLY A 172 -7.83 22.76 -4.44
N ALA A 173 -6.61 23.16 -4.81
CA ALA A 173 -5.39 22.42 -4.50
C ALA A 173 -5.11 22.38 -2.99
N LEU A 174 -5.27 23.51 -2.29
CA LEU A 174 -5.12 23.60 -0.83
C LEU A 174 -6.13 22.72 -0.10
N ALA A 175 -7.39 22.70 -0.52
CA ALA A 175 -8.42 21.82 0.05
C ALA A 175 -8.08 20.33 -0.16
N ALA A 176 -7.56 19.96 -1.34
CA ALA A 176 -7.14 18.59 -1.62
C ALA A 176 -5.91 18.16 -0.81
N LEU A 177 -4.92 19.05 -0.62
CA LEU A 177 -3.78 18.82 0.26
C LEU A 177 -4.18 18.69 1.73
N ALA A 178 -5.11 19.53 2.21
CA ALA A 178 -5.66 19.42 3.55
C ALA A 178 -6.38 18.07 3.75
N SER A 179 -7.11 17.59 2.75
CA SER A 179 -7.70 16.25 2.78
C SER A 179 -6.65 15.14 2.82
N LEU A 180 -5.54 15.26 2.09
CA LEU A 180 -4.43 14.31 2.16
C LEU A 180 -3.80 14.28 3.55
N ALA A 181 -3.54 15.45 4.13
CA ALA A 181 -2.99 15.58 5.48
C ALA A 181 -3.91 14.96 6.53
N ALA A 182 -5.23 15.13 6.38
CA ALA A 182 -6.22 14.51 7.25
C ALA A 182 -6.23 12.98 7.13
N LEU A 183 -6.14 12.43 5.90
CA LEU A 183 -6.05 10.98 5.68
C LEU A 183 -4.79 10.39 6.34
N GLN A 184 -3.63 11.01 6.12
CA GLN A 184 -2.37 10.58 6.74
C GLN A 184 -2.42 10.67 8.27
N SER A 185 -2.96 11.77 8.81
CA SER A 185 -3.11 11.95 10.26
C SER A 185 -4.04 10.89 10.87
N ALA A 186 -5.14 10.55 10.19
CA ALA A 186 -6.05 9.50 10.64
C ALA A 186 -5.35 8.14 10.68
N ARG A 187 -4.59 7.79 9.62
CA ARG A 187 -3.83 6.53 9.52
C ARG A 187 -2.83 6.35 10.67
N PHE A 188 -2.06 7.37 10.99
CA PHE A 188 -1.02 7.27 12.01
C PHE A 188 -1.45 7.69 13.42
N GLY A 189 -2.67 8.22 13.59
CA GLY A 189 -3.22 8.63 14.87
C GLY A 189 -4.01 7.51 15.55
N THR A 190 -5.26 7.34 15.14
CA THR A 190 -6.24 6.48 15.84
C THR A 190 -6.72 5.28 15.01
N SER A 191 -6.18 5.08 13.81
CA SER A 191 -6.61 3.99 12.94
C SER A 191 -6.21 2.60 13.44
N ALA A 192 -6.72 1.58 12.77
CA ALA A 192 -6.26 0.20 12.94
C ALA A 192 -4.74 0.05 12.71
N GLU A 193 -4.16 0.83 11.79
CA GLU A 193 -2.74 0.80 11.44
C GLU A 193 -1.85 1.29 12.60
N ALA A 194 -2.18 2.43 13.21
CA ALA A 194 -1.45 2.96 14.38
C ALA A 194 -1.48 1.99 15.57
N ARG A 195 -2.65 1.37 15.80
CA ARG A 195 -2.81 0.34 16.84
C ARG A 195 -2.05 -0.94 16.50
N LEU A 196 -2.03 -1.35 15.23
CA LEU A 196 -1.26 -2.50 14.75
C LEU A 196 0.24 -2.31 15.04
N PHE A 197 0.80 -1.13 14.73
CA PHE A 197 2.21 -0.83 14.99
C PHE A 197 2.52 -0.89 16.49
N THR A 198 1.64 -0.33 17.31
CA THR A 198 1.77 -0.40 18.77
C THR A 198 1.75 -1.84 19.27
N ALA A 199 0.81 -2.65 18.79
CA ALA A 199 0.73 -4.07 19.16
C ALA A 199 1.99 -4.83 18.73
N LEU A 200 2.48 -4.59 17.51
CA LEU A 200 3.65 -5.24 16.95
C LEU A 200 4.94 -4.90 17.71
N ARG A 201 5.13 -3.62 18.10
CA ARG A 201 6.26 -3.20 18.95
C ARG A 201 6.34 -3.98 20.26
N ARG A 202 5.19 -4.31 20.87
CA ARG A 202 5.15 -5.10 22.11
C ARG A 202 5.51 -6.57 21.90
N ARG A 203 5.33 -7.10 20.68
CA ARG A 203 5.40 -8.54 20.38
C ARG A 203 6.70 -8.94 19.68
N ALA A 204 7.33 -8.05 18.91
CA ALA A 204 8.47 -8.40 18.08
C ALA A 204 9.52 -7.29 18.00
N GLU A 205 10.58 -7.41 18.82
CA GLU A 205 11.75 -6.51 18.78
C GLU A 205 12.43 -6.46 17.40
N SER A 206 12.39 -7.58 16.66
CA SER A 206 12.93 -7.67 15.29
C SER A 206 12.29 -6.71 14.28
N THR A 207 11.14 -6.11 14.63
CA THR A 207 10.43 -5.13 13.78
C THR A 207 10.69 -3.68 14.19
N ALA A 208 11.40 -3.43 15.31
CA ALA A 208 11.59 -2.10 15.87
C ALA A 208 12.25 -1.14 14.87
N ALA A 209 13.34 -1.56 14.22
CA ALA A 209 14.06 -0.72 13.25
C ALA A 209 13.19 -0.30 12.06
N GLU A 210 12.31 -1.19 11.59
CA GLU A 210 11.40 -0.91 10.48
C GLU A 210 10.27 0.04 10.90
N LEU A 211 9.74 -0.12 12.11
CA LEU A 211 8.73 0.78 12.66
C LEU A 211 9.31 2.17 12.94
N ASP A 212 10.57 2.26 13.36
CA ASP A 212 11.28 3.53 13.55
C ASP A 212 11.60 4.23 12.22
N GLU A 213 11.87 3.47 11.15
CA GLU A 213 11.95 4.02 9.78
C GLU A 213 10.61 4.59 9.32
N LEU A 214 9.50 3.89 9.56
CA LEU A 214 8.17 4.38 9.21
C LEU A 214 7.80 5.65 9.98
N ASP A 215 8.20 5.75 11.25
CA ASP A 215 8.03 6.99 12.00
C ASP A 215 8.83 8.14 11.40
N ARG A 216 10.08 7.89 10.97
CA ARG A 216 10.89 8.90 10.27
C ARG A 216 10.30 9.30 8.90
N GLN A 217 9.69 8.36 8.18
CA GLN A 217 8.98 8.64 6.92
C GLN A 217 7.77 9.54 7.17
N ARG A 218 6.96 9.23 8.19
CA ARG A 218 5.81 10.06 8.59
C ARG A 218 6.17 11.51 8.90
N HIS A 219 7.29 11.75 9.58
CA HIS A 219 7.74 13.12 9.84
C HIS A 219 8.15 13.84 8.55
N ARG A 220 8.79 13.14 7.60
CA ARG A 220 9.11 13.69 6.28
C ARG A 220 7.86 13.97 5.46
N ASP A 221 6.85 13.12 5.54
CA ASP A 221 5.57 13.31 4.84
C ASP A 221 4.86 14.59 5.28
N ALA A 222 4.81 14.86 6.59
CA ALA A 222 4.24 16.10 7.12
C ALA A 222 4.97 17.34 6.55
N GLN A 223 6.30 17.31 6.51
CA GLN A 223 7.11 18.39 5.95
C GLN A 223 6.91 18.56 4.43
N ALA A 224 6.72 17.45 3.71
CA ALA A 224 6.45 17.46 2.27
C ALA A 224 5.08 18.07 1.97
N LEU A 225 4.04 17.72 2.73
CA LEU A 225 2.71 18.31 2.61
C LEU A 225 2.70 19.81 2.91
N ASP A 226 3.40 20.24 3.96
CA ASP A 226 3.56 21.68 4.26
C ASP A 226 4.27 22.43 3.12
N THR A 227 5.24 21.77 2.48
CA THR A 227 5.94 22.34 1.32
C THR A 227 5.03 22.45 0.11
N LEU A 228 4.23 21.42 -0.18
CA LEU A 228 3.22 21.46 -1.24
C LEU A 228 2.18 22.56 -1.01
N ALA A 229 1.72 22.74 0.23
CA ALA A 229 0.76 23.79 0.58
C ALA A 229 1.35 25.19 0.35
N ARG A 230 2.62 25.42 0.73
CA ARG A 230 3.31 26.69 0.44
C ARG A 230 3.48 26.94 -1.06
N LEU A 231 3.82 25.90 -1.83
CA LEU A 231 3.97 26.00 -3.28
C LEU A 231 2.62 26.32 -3.96
N ALA A 232 1.53 25.68 -3.53
CA ALA A 232 0.18 25.96 -4.03
C ALA A 232 -0.27 27.39 -3.70
N ALA A 233 -0.01 27.87 -2.48
CA ALA A 233 -0.31 29.24 -2.07
C ALA A 233 0.54 30.30 -2.81
N GLY A 234 1.72 29.91 -3.33
CA GLY A 234 2.54 30.74 -4.21
C GLY A 234 1.98 30.91 -5.62
N GLY A 235 0.91 30.20 -5.96
CA GLY A 235 0.22 30.25 -7.25
C GLY A 235 0.43 29.00 -8.10
N LEU A 236 -0.63 28.61 -8.82
CA LEU A 236 -0.63 27.53 -9.80
C LEU A 236 -0.96 28.09 -11.19
N PRO A 237 -0.45 27.49 -12.29
CA PRO A 237 0.39 26.27 -12.34
C PRO A 237 1.83 26.52 -11.90
N SER A 238 2.50 25.47 -11.41
CA SER A 238 3.88 25.55 -10.92
C SER A 238 4.62 24.24 -11.14
N ALA A 239 5.65 24.25 -11.99
CA ALA A 239 6.49 23.08 -12.22
C ALA A 239 7.19 22.58 -10.94
N ALA A 240 7.45 23.48 -9.99
CA ALA A 240 7.99 23.13 -8.68
C ALA A 240 6.94 22.39 -7.83
N PHE A 241 5.67 22.78 -7.91
CA PHE A 241 4.56 22.05 -7.29
C PHE A 241 4.41 20.66 -7.90
N ASP A 242 4.42 20.55 -9.23
CA ASP A 242 4.25 19.27 -9.93
C ASP A 242 5.39 18.29 -9.59
N ALA A 243 6.63 18.77 -9.58
CA ALA A 243 7.79 17.96 -9.19
C ALA A 243 7.73 17.53 -7.72
N ALA A 244 7.33 18.43 -6.82
CA ALA A 244 7.16 18.10 -5.41
C ALA A 244 6.02 17.10 -5.18
N LEU A 245 4.93 17.20 -5.95
CA LEU A 245 3.79 16.30 -5.85
C LEU A 245 4.15 14.90 -6.33
N ALA A 246 4.88 14.80 -7.45
CA ALA A 246 5.41 13.53 -7.95
C ALA A 246 6.36 12.87 -6.94
N ALA A 247 7.26 13.65 -6.33
CA ALA A 247 8.17 13.15 -5.30
C ALA A 247 7.43 12.68 -4.03
N TYR A 248 6.43 13.44 -3.57
CA TYR A 248 5.59 13.05 -2.44
C TYR A 248 4.79 11.78 -2.72
N ALA A 249 4.16 11.69 -3.90
CA ALA A 249 3.42 10.49 -4.30
C ALA A 249 4.32 9.26 -4.30
N HIS A 250 5.51 9.36 -4.90
CA HIS A 250 6.48 8.26 -4.89
C HIS A 250 6.85 7.81 -3.47
N ALA A 251 7.18 8.76 -2.58
CA ALA A 251 7.50 8.45 -1.18
C ALA A 251 6.33 7.79 -0.43
N ALA A 252 5.09 8.26 -0.66
CA ALA A 252 3.89 7.66 -0.05
C ALA A 252 3.66 6.22 -0.53
N PHE A 253 3.90 5.92 -1.82
CA PHE A 253 3.82 4.56 -2.35
C PHE A 253 4.94 3.66 -1.81
N GLU A 254 6.17 4.17 -1.69
CA GLU A 254 7.26 3.41 -1.05
C GLU A 254 6.93 3.07 0.40
N GLN A 255 6.38 4.02 1.17
CA GLN A 255 5.95 3.80 2.55
C GLN A 255 4.90 2.68 2.62
N MET A 256 3.84 2.77 1.80
CA MET A 256 2.79 1.73 1.72
C MET A 256 3.36 0.38 1.34
N GLY A 257 4.30 0.34 0.38
CA GLY A 257 4.99 -0.88 -0.03
C GLY A 257 5.79 -1.53 1.10
N ARG A 258 6.53 -0.73 1.88
CA ARG A 258 7.25 -1.23 3.07
C ARG A 258 6.28 -1.79 4.11
N MET A 259 5.15 -1.13 4.34
CA MET A 259 4.14 -1.63 5.28
C MET A 259 3.52 -2.95 4.81
N GLU A 260 3.11 -3.02 3.55
CA GLU A 260 2.49 -4.20 2.94
C GLU A 260 3.47 -5.38 2.81
N GLY A 261 4.75 -5.11 2.53
CA GLY A 261 5.78 -6.13 2.28
C GLY A 261 6.59 -6.57 3.50
N VAL A 262 6.60 -5.80 4.57
CA VAL A 262 7.39 -6.08 5.78
C VAL A 262 6.54 -6.10 7.04
N ILE A 263 5.80 -5.01 7.29
CA ILE A 263 5.08 -4.86 8.55
C ILE A 263 3.86 -5.78 8.63
N PHE A 264 3.04 -5.86 7.58
CA PHE A 264 1.85 -6.73 7.60
C PHE A 264 2.22 -8.22 7.69
N PRO A 265 3.21 -8.75 6.92
CA PRO A 265 3.69 -10.11 7.13
C PRO A 265 4.21 -10.34 8.56
N ALA A 266 4.99 -9.41 9.11
CA ALA A 266 5.48 -9.52 10.48
C ALA A 266 4.33 -9.50 11.51
N ALA A 267 3.34 -8.64 11.32
CA ALA A 267 2.16 -8.60 12.19
C ALA A 267 1.43 -9.94 12.18
N ARG A 268 1.19 -10.54 11.02
CA ARG A 268 0.57 -11.87 10.90
C ARG A 268 1.38 -12.98 11.56
N ARG A 269 2.71 -12.86 11.54
CA ARG A 269 3.61 -13.82 12.16
C ARG A 269 3.63 -13.73 13.69
N TYR A 270 3.57 -12.52 14.23
CA TYR A 270 3.86 -12.28 15.66
C TYR A 270 2.65 -11.91 16.51
N LEU A 271 1.55 -11.45 15.90
CA LEU A 271 0.31 -11.17 16.62
C LEU A 271 -0.55 -12.43 16.75
N GLY A 272 -1.08 -12.67 17.94
CA GLY A 272 -1.99 -13.78 18.21
C GLY A 272 -3.47 -13.38 18.04
N ASP A 273 -4.37 -14.36 18.10
CA ASP A 273 -5.82 -14.15 17.94
C ASP A 273 -6.37 -13.06 18.89
N ALA A 274 -5.90 -13.02 20.14
CA ALA A 274 -6.32 -12.02 21.10
C ALA A 274 -5.94 -10.59 20.67
N ASP A 275 -4.75 -10.40 20.09
CA ASP A 275 -4.31 -9.11 19.56
C ASP A 275 -5.18 -8.71 18.37
N TRP A 276 -5.47 -9.64 17.46
CA TRP A 276 -6.34 -9.39 16.30
C TRP A 276 -7.77 -9.02 16.69
N ILE A 277 -8.35 -9.72 17.66
CA ILE A 277 -9.68 -9.42 18.21
C ILE A 277 -9.68 -8.02 18.83
N GLU A 278 -8.66 -7.69 19.62
CA GLU A 278 -8.54 -6.36 20.22
C GLU A 278 -8.48 -5.27 19.13
N LEU A 279 -7.65 -5.45 18.09
CA LEU A 279 -7.51 -4.53 16.96
C LEU A 279 -8.80 -4.39 16.13
N ASP A 280 -9.59 -5.45 16.04
CA ASP A 280 -10.87 -5.45 15.32
C ASP A 280 -11.93 -4.61 16.02
N MET A 281 -11.90 -4.56 17.36
CA MET A 281 -12.80 -3.73 18.14
C MET A 281 -12.63 -2.24 17.80
N PRO A 282 -13.73 -1.47 17.68
CA PRO A 282 -13.64 -0.04 17.49
C PRO A 282 -12.82 0.58 18.64
N PRO A 283 -12.04 1.64 18.38
CA PRO A 283 -11.36 2.35 19.45
C PRO A 283 -12.41 2.76 20.49
N ALA A 284 -12.14 2.52 21.77
CA ALA A 284 -13.01 3.00 22.83
C ALA A 284 -13.21 4.50 22.59
N SER A 285 -14.47 4.92 22.37
CA SER A 285 -14.80 6.32 22.27
C SER A 285 -14.24 6.97 23.54
N GLY A 286 -13.25 7.85 23.38
CA GLY A 286 -12.66 8.58 24.50
C GLY A 286 -13.81 9.11 25.35
N ALA A 287 -13.73 8.86 26.67
CA ALA A 287 -14.73 9.23 27.64
C ALA A 287 -15.43 10.53 27.23
N ALA A 288 -16.72 10.43 26.91
CA ALA A 288 -17.56 11.58 26.66
C ALA A 288 -17.26 12.57 27.78
N ALA A 289 -16.77 13.76 27.41
CA ALA A 289 -16.48 14.83 28.34
C ALA A 289 -17.66 14.92 29.30
N THR A 290 -17.41 14.60 30.57
CA THR A 290 -18.41 14.76 31.61
C THR A 290 -18.87 16.21 31.53
N PRO A 291 -20.16 16.48 31.28
CA PRO A 291 -20.62 17.86 31.25
C PRO A 291 -20.28 18.48 32.60
N PRO A 292 -19.82 19.75 32.64
CA PRO A 292 -19.45 20.39 33.88
C PRO A 292 -20.65 20.31 34.83
N GLY A 293 -20.43 19.63 35.96
CA GLY A 293 -21.43 19.46 36.99
C GLY A 293 -21.95 20.82 37.42
N VAL A 294 -23.27 20.95 37.42
CA VAL A 294 -23.98 22.06 38.05
C VAL A 294 -23.49 22.10 39.50
N GLN A 295 -22.79 23.18 39.83
CA GLN A 295 -22.39 23.50 41.17
C GLN A 295 -23.68 23.87 41.93
N GLU A 296 -24.17 22.96 42.77
CA GLU A 296 -25.18 23.29 43.78
C GLU A 296 -24.62 24.41 44.69
N PRO A 297 -25.36 25.49 44.95
CA PRO A 297 -24.95 26.48 45.93
C PRO A 297 -25.20 25.91 47.32
N ASP A 298 -24.10 25.75 48.07
CA ASP A 298 -24.08 25.46 49.50
C ASP A 298 -24.53 26.69 50.30
N ASP A 299 -25.14 26.41 51.44
CA ASP A 299 -25.99 27.28 52.24
C ASP A 299 -25.30 28.53 52.83
N ALA A 300 -26.07 29.64 52.89
CA ALA A 300 -25.91 30.71 53.88
C ALA A 300 -27.25 31.39 54.18
#